data_AF-A0A3N5TNZ3-F1
#
_entry.id   AF-A0A3N5TNZ3-F1
#
_cell.length_a   1.000
_cell.length_b   1.000
_cell.length_c   1.000
_cell.angle_alpha   90.00
_cell.angle_beta   90.00
_cell.angle_gamma   90.00
#
_symmetry.space_group_name_H-M   'P 1'
#
loop_
_entity.id
_entity.type
_entity.pdbx_description
1 polymer ?
#
loop_
_entity_poly.entity_id
_entity_poly.type
_entity_poly.pdbx_seq_one_letter_code
_entity_poly.pdbx_strand_id
1 'polypeptide(L)'
;MRVARERGIPFWCLEDGFLRSVGLGHTDPPLSIVVDDLGIYYDATTPSRLEFLISRPLSTDESARAKAMITAWRNDRVSKYNHLPEYEPHTPQLPAGEGQRVAACTDGSRHPKGPYVLVADQTYGDASIRYGLATPESFDRMLQAALNENLDYTVLVKIHPDVLAGRKKGYFDATALSRMARVQVVAEDVHPVRLIEDAKAIYVVTSQIGFEGLLWGKPVRTFGMPFYAGWGLTQDDLPAPKRRKTVTREQLVHAALLDYPRYVNPETGQRCELEDVLSHIALQRRMRNRFPREVYALGFSRWKRKILLDFLQGSEVRLIKRIEQAPAEGTLVVWGRETLADVVEAGEPSKHPAPLPDSTPVQPKRVIRIEDGFLRSVGLGADLVRPLSWVMDGRGIYYDAAAPSDLEYLLQFKVFTPDTVERAGRLRNRIVKEGLTKYNVGVKHWRRPDSLERRVILVPGQVETDASIRFGAPKIKSNIALLRAVRETNPEAYVISKPHHDAVAGLR
;
A
#
# COMPACT_ATOMS: atom_id res chain seq x y z
N MET A 1 -3.90 15.37 33.22
CA MET A 1 -3.62 14.41 34.32
C MET A 1 -3.67 15.04 35.71
N ARG A 2 -2.76 15.98 36.06
CA ARG A 2 -2.71 16.60 37.42
C ARG A 2 -4.06 17.14 37.90
N VAL A 3 -4.69 17.99 37.09
CA VAL A 3 -6.02 18.59 37.41
C VAL A 3 -7.10 17.53 37.61
N ALA A 4 -7.09 16.46 36.83
CA ALA A 4 -8.07 15.37 36.97
C ALA A 4 -7.87 14.61 38.29
N ARG A 5 -6.60 14.33 38.66
CA ARG A 5 -6.26 13.71 39.95
C ARG A 5 -6.62 14.60 41.14
N GLU A 6 -6.30 15.89 41.08
CA GLU A 6 -6.65 16.88 42.12
C GLU A 6 -8.17 16.99 42.34
N ARG A 7 -8.97 16.73 41.29
CA ARG A 7 -10.43 16.80 41.34
C ARG A 7 -11.12 15.44 41.49
N GLY A 8 -10.37 14.34 41.57
CA GLY A 8 -10.93 12.99 41.63
C GLY A 8 -11.73 12.57 40.40
N ILE A 9 -11.48 13.18 39.24
CA ILE A 9 -12.21 12.89 37.98
C ILE A 9 -11.41 11.85 37.17
N PRO A 10 -12.06 10.76 36.68
CA PRO A 10 -11.43 9.84 35.73
C PRO A 10 -10.91 10.58 34.49
N PHE A 11 -9.78 10.16 33.94
CA PHE A 11 -9.27 10.69 32.68
C PHE A 11 -8.83 9.56 31.77
N TRP A 12 -8.87 9.83 30.47
CA TRP A 12 -8.26 8.99 29.45
C TRP A 12 -7.25 9.82 28.65
N CYS A 13 -6.05 9.28 28.49
CA CYS A 13 -5.07 9.76 27.54
C CYS A 13 -5.26 9.00 26.22
N LEU A 14 -5.31 9.75 25.13
CA LEU A 14 -5.42 9.21 23.78
C LEU A 14 -4.14 9.50 22.99
N GLU A 15 -3.73 8.56 22.17
CA GLU A 15 -2.69 8.73 21.14
C GLU A 15 -3.08 7.86 19.93
N ASP A 16 -2.41 8.05 18.81
CA ASP A 16 -2.43 7.10 17.71
C ASP A 16 -1.93 5.72 18.16
N GLY A 17 -2.48 4.68 17.55
CA GLY A 17 -1.95 3.33 17.68
C GLY A 17 -0.60 3.14 17.00
N PHE A 18 0.08 2.05 17.35
CA PHE A 18 1.40 1.74 16.79
C PHE A 18 1.33 1.29 15.31
N LEU A 19 0.19 0.75 14.86
CA LEU A 19 -0.15 0.61 13.44
C LEU A 19 -1.29 1.57 13.14
N ARG A 20 -0.98 2.75 12.62
CA ARG A 20 -1.94 3.86 12.59
C ARG A 20 -2.75 3.90 11.31
N SER A 21 -2.10 3.99 10.15
CA SER A 21 -2.78 4.34 8.89
C SER A 21 -1.90 4.07 7.66
N VAL A 22 -2.46 4.28 6.47
CA VAL A 22 -1.70 4.31 5.22
C VAL A 22 -0.92 5.62 5.13
N GLY A 23 -1.60 6.75 4.99
CA GLY A 23 -1.02 8.08 5.00
C GLY A 23 -0.62 8.60 6.38
N LEU A 24 -0.13 9.83 6.41
CA LEU A 24 0.29 10.55 7.63
C LEU A 24 -0.92 11.12 8.38
N GLY A 25 -0.70 11.64 9.58
CA GLY A 25 -1.80 12.15 10.42
C GLY A 25 -2.60 13.33 9.86
N HIS A 26 -2.00 14.12 8.98
CA HIS A 26 -2.71 15.22 8.31
C HIS A 26 -3.45 14.79 7.03
N THR A 27 -3.20 13.57 6.52
CA THR A 27 -3.84 13.06 5.30
C THR A 27 -4.90 12.02 5.60
N ASP A 28 -4.66 11.16 6.60
CA ASP A 28 -5.49 9.99 6.88
C ASP A 28 -5.96 9.98 8.35
N PRO A 29 -7.25 9.67 8.59
CA PRO A 29 -7.73 9.40 9.94
C PRO A 29 -7.01 8.17 10.53
N PRO A 30 -6.82 8.10 11.86
CA PRO A 30 -6.22 6.94 12.48
C PRO A 30 -7.16 5.73 12.40
N LEU A 31 -6.64 4.59 11.96
CA LEU A 31 -7.31 3.28 12.04
C LEU A 31 -7.08 2.59 13.40
N SER A 32 -6.21 3.18 14.22
CA SER A 32 -5.87 2.69 15.54
C SER A 32 -5.63 3.84 16.50
N ILE A 33 -6.19 3.74 17.71
CA ILE A 33 -6.05 4.72 18.80
C ILE A 33 -5.75 3.96 20.09
N VAL A 34 -4.76 4.41 20.86
CA VAL A 34 -4.55 3.93 22.23
C VAL A 34 -5.45 4.67 23.20
N VAL A 35 -5.95 3.96 24.20
CA VAL A 35 -6.80 4.54 25.25
C VAL A 35 -6.24 4.12 26.61
N ASP A 36 -5.60 5.07 27.30
CA ASP A 36 -4.94 4.82 28.58
C ASP A 36 -5.64 5.57 29.70
N ASP A 37 -6.13 4.83 30.69
CA ASP A 37 -6.87 5.34 31.84
C ASP A 37 -6.01 5.52 33.09
N LEU A 38 -4.70 5.31 32.98
CA LEU A 38 -3.76 5.39 34.11
C LEU A 38 -2.65 6.43 33.89
N GLY A 39 -2.12 6.48 32.67
CA GLY A 39 -0.99 7.31 32.26
C GLY A 39 -0.96 7.42 30.75
N ILE A 40 0.21 7.19 30.14
CA ILE A 40 0.35 7.03 28.69
C ILE A 40 1.65 6.26 28.39
N TYR A 41 1.67 5.44 27.33
CA TYR A 41 2.77 4.49 27.07
C TYR A 41 4.17 5.11 26.98
N TYR A 42 4.28 6.34 26.49
CA TYR A 42 5.57 7.01 26.32
C TYR A 42 6.09 7.68 27.60
N ASP A 43 5.30 7.70 28.68
CA ASP A 43 5.70 8.28 29.96
C ASP A 43 6.30 7.23 30.89
N ALA A 44 7.62 7.27 31.03
CA ALA A 44 8.37 6.40 31.93
C ALA A 44 8.40 6.92 33.38
N THR A 45 7.93 8.14 33.66
CA THR A 45 7.91 8.71 35.01
C THR A 45 6.78 8.13 35.87
N THR A 46 5.69 7.70 35.23
CA THR A 46 4.51 7.15 35.91
C THR A 46 4.05 5.84 35.29
N PRO A 47 3.26 5.02 36.01
CA PRO A 47 2.69 3.81 35.43
C PRO A 47 1.73 4.10 34.27
N SER A 48 1.74 3.27 33.24
CA SER A 48 0.75 3.29 32.15
C SER A 48 -0.03 1.98 32.08
N ARG A 49 -1.24 2.00 31.51
CA ARG A 49 -2.04 0.77 31.33
C ARG A 49 -1.27 -0.28 30.51
N LEU A 50 -0.47 0.16 29.54
CA LEU A 50 0.36 -0.74 28.73
C LEU A 50 1.39 -1.51 29.57
N GLU A 51 2.02 -0.90 30.58
CA GLU A 51 3.01 -1.61 31.42
C GLU A 51 2.37 -2.77 32.21
N PHE A 52 1.11 -2.61 32.64
CA PHE A 52 0.36 -3.71 33.27
C PHE A 52 0.04 -4.83 32.28
N LEU A 53 -0.36 -4.46 31.05
CA LEU A 53 -0.65 -5.43 29.99
C LEU A 53 0.59 -6.22 29.59
N ILE A 54 1.76 -5.57 29.45
CA ILE A 54 3.02 -6.23 29.11
C ILE A 54 3.44 -7.23 30.20
N SER A 55 3.22 -6.89 31.46
CA SER A 55 3.62 -7.73 32.61
C SER A 55 2.79 -9.01 32.75
N ARG A 56 1.64 -9.10 32.07
CA ARG A 56 0.72 -10.24 32.15
C ARG A 56 1.32 -11.45 31.42
N PRO A 57 1.35 -12.65 32.03
CA PRO A 57 1.67 -13.89 31.32
C PRO A 57 0.63 -14.17 30.24
N LEU A 58 1.08 -14.66 29.09
CA LEU A 58 0.19 -15.05 27.99
C LEU A 58 -0.21 -16.53 28.09
N SER A 59 -1.43 -16.84 27.67
CA SER A 59 -1.81 -18.21 27.33
C SER A 59 -1.08 -18.70 26.07
N THR A 60 -1.15 -20.01 25.80
CA THR A 60 -0.59 -20.61 24.58
C THR A 60 -1.16 -19.96 23.32
N ASP A 61 -2.47 -19.72 23.29
CA ASP A 61 -3.16 -19.13 22.14
C ASP A 61 -2.81 -17.65 21.96
N GLU A 62 -2.70 -16.90 23.06
CA GLU A 62 -2.29 -15.50 23.04
C GLU A 62 -0.84 -15.34 22.54
N SER A 63 0.05 -16.25 22.96
CA SER A 63 1.43 -16.32 22.48
C SER A 63 1.49 -16.70 21.00
N ALA A 64 0.69 -17.68 20.56
CA ALA A 64 0.59 -18.08 19.16
C ALA A 64 0.06 -16.94 18.27
N ARG A 65 -0.98 -16.23 18.72
CA ARG A 65 -1.54 -15.05 18.04
C ARG A 65 -0.50 -13.93 17.92
N ALA A 66 0.23 -13.63 18.99
CA ALA A 66 1.31 -12.64 18.95
C ALA A 66 2.41 -13.02 17.95
N LYS A 67 2.85 -14.29 17.92
CA LYS A 67 3.83 -14.78 16.93
C LYS A 67 3.30 -14.67 15.50
N ALA A 68 2.04 -15.03 15.27
CA ALA A 68 1.40 -14.88 13.97
C ALA A 68 1.39 -13.40 13.51
N MET A 69 1.11 -12.48 14.43
CA MET A 69 1.12 -11.04 14.13
C MET A 69 2.53 -10.49 13.87
N ILE A 70 3.56 -10.96 14.56
CA ILE A 70 4.95 -10.63 14.24
C ILE A 70 5.29 -11.11 12.81
N THR A 71 4.91 -12.34 12.47
CA THR A 71 5.13 -12.90 11.13
C THR A 71 4.37 -12.11 10.06
N ALA A 72 3.10 -11.79 10.31
CA ALA A 72 2.29 -10.98 9.40
C ALA A 72 2.88 -9.58 9.21
N TRP A 73 3.28 -8.91 10.28
CA TRP A 73 3.92 -7.59 10.23
C TRP A 73 5.14 -7.58 9.30
N ARG A 74 6.01 -8.59 9.41
CA ARG A 74 7.21 -8.75 8.57
C ARG A 74 6.85 -9.07 7.13
N ASN A 75 5.97 -10.05 6.91
CA ASN A 75 5.59 -10.51 5.58
C ASN A 75 4.85 -9.43 4.78
N ASP A 76 3.97 -8.69 5.45
CA ASP A 76 3.21 -7.59 4.85
C ASP A 76 3.96 -6.25 4.87
N ARG A 77 5.16 -6.23 5.48
CA ARG A 77 6.13 -5.13 5.43
C ARG A 77 5.51 -3.80 5.86
N VAL A 78 4.79 -3.79 6.99
CA VAL A 78 4.08 -2.61 7.53
C VAL A 78 4.90 -1.85 8.58
N SER A 79 4.50 -0.61 8.86
CA SER A 79 5.04 0.28 9.91
C SER A 79 3.92 1.18 10.48
N LYS A 80 4.21 2.18 11.33
CA LYS A 80 3.17 3.13 11.82
C LYS A 80 2.41 3.79 10.66
N TYR A 81 3.15 4.23 9.64
CA TYR A 81 2.65 4.88 8.43
C TYR A 81 3.19 4.17 7.19
N ASN A 82 2.35 4.01 6.17
CA ASN A 82 2.53 2.98 5.15
C ASN A 82 2.38 3.49 3.69
N HIS A 83 2.35 4.80 3.47
CA HIS A 83 2.14 5.41 2.14
C HIS A 83 3.39 5.47 1.27
N LEU A 84 4.58 5.40 1.88
CA LEU A 84 5.86 5.55 1.19
C LEU A 84 6.35 4.22 0.59
N PRO A 85 7.07 4.29 -0.54
CA PRO A 85 7.84 3.15 -1.02
C PRO A 85 8.96 2.82 -0.04
N GLU A 86 9.45 1.59 -0.11
CA GLU A 86 10.64 1.22 0.63
C GLU A 86 11.90 1.84 0.02
N TYR A 87 12.94 1.93 0.84
CA TYR A 87 14.24 2.42 0.41
C TYR A 87 14.82 1.51 -0.68
N GLU A 88 15.02 2.05 -1.89
CA GLU A 88 15.69 1.37 -3.00
C GLU A 88 17.11 1.92 -3.21
N PRO A 89 18.14 1.07 -3.26
CA PRO A 89 19.53 1.52 -3.30
C PRO A 89 20.05 2.03 -4.65
N HIS A 90 19.25 1.96 -5.72
CA HIS A 90 19.74 2.19 -7.10
C HIS A 90 18.96 3.23 -7.92
N THR A 91 18.03 3.98 -7.35
CA THR A 91 17.27 4.96 -8.15
C THR A 91 18.07 6.27 -8.32
N PRO A 92 18.51 6.64 -9.54
CA PRO A 92 19.09 7.95 -9.77
C PRO A 92 18.03 9.04 -9.52
N GLN A 93 18.34 10.03 -8.69
CA GLN A 93 17.46 11.19 -8.53
C GLN A 93 17.56 12.09 -9.77
N LEU A 94 16.39 12.56 -10.25
CA LEU A 94 16.28 13.75 -11.10
C LEU A 94 17.01 14.93 -10.43
N PRO A 95 17.60 15.86 -11.20
CA PRO A 95 18.37 16.97 -10.65
C PRO A 95 17.49 17.79 -9.70
N ALA A 96 17.84 17.78 -8.42
CA ALA A 96 17.24 18.66 -7.43
C ALA A 96 17.50 20.11 -7.82
N GLY A 97 16.48 20.96 -7.74
CA GLY A 97 16.65 22.42 -7.80
C GLY A 97 17.71 22.87 -6.78
N GLU A 98 18.42 23.95 -7.13
CA GLU A 98 19.62 24.49 -6.47
C GLU A 98 19.44 24.82 -4.97
N GLY A 99 19.32 23.80 -4.13
CA GLY A 99 19.12 23.94 -2.68
C GLY A 99 19.16 22.64 -1.86
N GLN A 100 19.12 21.46 -2.51
CA GLN A 100 19.20 20.16 -1.82
C GLN A 100 20.33 19.30 -2.37
N ARG A 101 21.58 19.68 -2.08
CA ARG A 101 22.74 18.80 -2.25
C ARG A 101 23.08 18.17 -0.90
N VAL A 102 22.52 17.00 -0.61
CA VAL A 102 22.97 16.15 0.50
C VAL A 102 23.92 15.10 -0.07
N ALA A 103 25.06 14.92 0.59
CA ALA A 103 26.24 14.21 0.09
C ALA A 103 25.94 12.82 -0.47
N ALA A 104 26.41 12.57 -1.70
CA ALA A 104 26.60 11.23 -2.23
C ALA A 104 27.82 10.58 -1.53
N CYS A 105 27.90 9.25 -1.49
CA CYS A 105 29.17 8.59 -1.19
C CYS A 105 30.22 9.05 -2.21
N THR A 106 31.50 8.98 -1.86
CA THR A 106 32.64 9.43 -2.68
C THR A 106 32.74 8.78 -4.06
N ASP A 107 31.93 7.74 -4.34
CA ASP A 107 31.87 7.00 -5.59
C ASP A 107 30.55 7.16 -6.39
N GLY A 108 29.66 8.07 -5.95
CA GLY A 108 28.37 8.31 -6.62
C GLY A 108 27.28 7.26 -6.33
N SER A 109 27.58 6.18 -5.61
CA SER A 109 26.55 5.29 -5.05
C SER A 109 25.96 5.92 -3.78
N ARG A 110 24.67 5.67 -3.49
CA ARG A 110 24.00 6.19 -2.29
C ARG A 110 23.53 5.09 -1.32
N HIS A 111 23.92 3.84 -1.54
CA HIS A 111 23.79 2.77 -0.54
C HIS A 111 25.04 2.77 0.35
N PRO A 112 24.95 2.55 1.68
CA PRO A 112 26.13 2.17 2.44
C PRO A 112 26.76 0.92 1.81
N LYS A 113 28.00 1.00 1.33
CA LYS A 113 28.75 -0.16 0.82
C LYS A 113 29.05 -1.08 2.00
N GLY A 114 28.14 -2.01 2.28
CA GLY A 114 28.30 -3.01 3.32
C GLY A 114 27.30 -2.91 4.49
N PRO A 115 27.48 -3.74 5.52
CA PRO A 115 26.60 -3.77 6.69
C PRO A 115 26.58 -2.43 7.43
N TYR A 116 25.40 -2.05 7.95
CA TYR A 116 25.22 -0.80 8.70
C TYR A 116 24.45 -1.02 10.00
N VAL A 117 24.59 -0.06 10.91
CA VAL A 117 23.68 0.14 12.04
C VAL A 117 22.78 1.34 11.79
N LEU A 118 21.53 1.25 12.22
CA LEU A 118 20.53 2.30 12.01
C LEU A 118 20.44 3.18 13.25
N VAL A 119 20.56 4.49 13.06
CA VAL A 119 20.31 5.51 14.09
C VAL A 119 19.06 6.29 13.68
N ALA A 120 18.05 6.31 14.56
CA ALA A 120 16.80 7.02 14.29
C ALA A 120 16.79 8.41 14.97
N ASP A 121 16.67 9.47 14.17
CA ASP A 121 16.35 10.81 14.69
C ASP A 121 14.86 10.90 15.06
N GLN A 122 14.49 11.95 15.81
CA GLN A 122 13.12 12.26 16.20
C GLN A 122 12.81 13.75 16.01
N THR A 123 11.53 14.09 16.01
CA THR A 123 11.10 15.49 15.93
C THR A 123 11.44 16.21 17.23
N TYR A 124 12.02 17.40 17.14
CA TYR A 124 12.32 18.24 18.29
C TYR A 124 11.05 18.55 19.10
N GLY A 125 11.13 18.35 20.41
CA GLY A 125 10.01 18.62 21.32
C GLY A 125 8.96 17.51 21.40
N ASP A 126 9.20 16.35 20.78
CA ASP A 126 8.35 15.16 20.95
C ASP A 126 8.22 14.81 22.44
N ALA A 127 6.99 14.64 22.90
CA ALA A 127 6.67 14.34 24.28
C ALA A 127 7.31 13.02 24.75
N SER A 128 7.46 12.04 23.84
CA SER A 128 8.10 10.77 24.15
C SER A 128 9.56 10.91 24.57
N ILE A 129 10.26 11.96 24.13
CA ILE A 129 11.65 12.21 24.52
C ILE A 129 11.68 12.68 25.98
N ARG A 130 10.92 13.73 26.29
CA ARG A 130 10.86 14.30 27.64
C ARG A 130 10.36 13.29 28.67
N TYR A 131 9.24 12.62 28.38
CA TYR A 131 8.63 11.68 29.31
C TYR A 131 9.28 10.29 29.26
N GLY A 132 10.06 9.99 28.22
CA GLY A 132 10.98 8.86 28.16
C GLY A 132 12.33 9.13 28.81
N LEU A 133 12.44 10.12 29.71
CA LEU A 133 13.63 10.43 30.50
C LEU A 133 14.88 10.79 29.67
N ALA A 134 14.68 11.30 28.45
CA ALA A 134 15.76 11.67 27.56
C ALA A 134 15.85 13.19 27.38
N THR A 135 17.04 13.62 26.95
CA THR A 135 17.42 15.01 26.71
C THR A 135 18.09 15.14 25.34
N PRO A 136 18.31 16.36 24.79
CA PRO A 136 19.08 16.52 23.55
C PRO A 136 20.44 15.80 23.58
N GLU A 137 21.15 15.82 24.70
CA GLU A 137 22.45 15.18 24.88
C GLU A 137 22.37 13.64 24.74
N SER A 138 21.16 13.06 24.86
CA SER A 138 20.94 11.63 24.66
C SER A 138 21.09 11.23 23.18
N PHE A 139 20.80 12.14 22.24
CA PHE A 139 21.03 11.91 20.82
C PHE A 139 22.52 11.92 20.47
N ASP A 140 23.29 12.81 21.11
CA ASP A 140 24.75 12.84 20.96
C ASP A 140 25.38 11.55 21.50
N ARG A 141 24.99 11.13 22.71
CA ARG A 141 25.45 9.86 23.29
C ARG A 141 25.09 8.67 22.41
N MET A 142 23.87 8.65 21.87
CA MET A 142 23.41 7.61 20.94
C MET A 142 24.28 7.51 19.70
N LEU A 143 24.56 8.64 19.04
CA LEU A 143 25.39 8.67 17.84
C LEU A 143 26.84 8.25 18.13
N GLN A 144 27.42 8.73 19.23
CA GLN A 144 28.78 8.36 19.64
C GLN A 144 28.87 6.87 19.96
N ALA A 145 27.89 6.31 20.68
CA ALA A 145 27.84 4.89 20.96
C ALA A 145 27.74 4.07 19.66
N ALA A 146 26.87 4.45 18.73
CA ALA A 146 26.76 3.77 17.43
C ALA A 146 28.10 3.76 16.67
N LEU A 147 28.87 4.85 16.71
CA LEU A 147 30.19 4.94 16.07
C LEU A 147 31.28 4.13 16.77
N ASN A 148 31.26 4.09 18.09
CA ASN A 148 32.30 3.46 18.91
C ASN A 148 32.10 1.95 19.03
N GLU A 149 30.85 1.50 19.10
CA GLU A 149 30.50 0.09 19.26
C GLU A 149 30.53 -0.69 17.94
N ASN A 150 30.56 0.02 16.80
CA ASN A 150 30.49 -0.57 15.46
C ASN A 150 31.59 0.00 14.57
N LEU A 151 32.84 -0.41 14.82
CA LEU A 151 34.01 0.12 14.11
C LEU A 151 33.98 -0.19 12.60
N ASP A 152 33.47 -1.37 12.23
CA ASP A 152 33.48 -1.89 10.85
C ASP A 152 32.19 -1.57 10.05
N TYR A 153 31.21 -0.90 10.67
CA TYR A 153 29.91 -0.64 10.04
C TYR A 153 29.69 0.83 9.73
N THR A 154 28.95 1.10 8.66
CA THR A 154 28.41 2.43 8.42
C THR A 154 27.32 2.74 9.46
N VAL A 155 27.29 3.98 9.95
CA VAL A 155 26.21 4.49 10.79
C VAL A 155 25.21 5.21 9.90
N LEU A 156 24.07 4.56 9.64
CA LEU A 156 23.00 5.11 8.81
C LEU A 156 22.03 5.91 9.68
N VAL A 157 22.02 7.24 9.54
CA VAL A 157 21.16 8.14 10.31
C VAL A 157 19.91 8.46 9.49
N LYS A 158 18.74 8.03 9.97
CA LYS A 158 17.45 8.39 9.36
C LYS A 158 16.94 9.69 9.96
N ILE A 159 16.82 10.72 9.11
CA ILE A 159 16.25 12.03 9.47
C ILE A 159 14.94 12.22 8.73
N HIS A 160 13.98 12.94 9.33
CA HIS A 160 12.74 13.31 8.67
C HIS A 160 13.02 14.39 7.60
N PRO A 161 12.51 14.30 6.36
CA PRO A 161 12.87 15.25 5.30
C PRO A 161 12.48 16.71 5.60
N ASP A 162 11.35 16.95 6.29
CA ASP A 162 11.02 18.28 6.83
C ASP A 162 12.09 18.91 7.73
N VAL A 163 12.91 18.11 8.42
CA VAL A 163 14.03 18.63 9.21
C VAL A 163 15.12 19.18 8.29
N LEU A 164 15.41 18.49 7.20
CA LEU A 164 16.38 18.92 6.20
C LEU A 164 15.89 20.10 5.36
N ALA A 165 14.59 20.15 5.08
CA ALA A 165 13.95 21.27 4.39
C ALA A 165 13.74 22.50 5.30
N GLY A 166 14.17 22.45 6.56
CA GLY A 166 14.02 23.55 7.53
C GLY A 166 12.59 23.81 8.01
N ARG A 167 11.63 22.93 7.66
CA ARG A 167 10.22 23.04 8.07
C ARG A 167 9.96 22.49 9.46
N LYS A 168 10.83 21.60 9.94
CA LYS A 168 10.86 21.08 11.32
C LYS A 168 12.29 21.14 11.85
N LYS A 169 12.43 20.96 13.16
CA LYS A 169 13.73 20.82 13.82
C LYS A 169 13.89 19.36 14.28
N GLY A 170 15.03 18.74 13.99
CA GLY A 170 15.45 17.45 14.55
C GLY A 170 16.53 17.66 15.62
N TYR A 171 17.11 16.58 16.14
CA TYR A 171 18.21 16.67 17.11
C TYR A 171 19.58 16.62 16.47
N PHE A 172 19.69 16.08 15.25
CA PHE A 172 20.94 16.08 14.51
C PHE A 172 21.07 17.27 13.55
N ASP A 173 22.26 17.85 13.49
CA ASP A 173 22.66 18.73 12.38
C ASP A 173 23.15 17.87 11.20
N ALA A 174 22.33 17.78 10.16
CA ALA A 174 22.65 17.02 8.97
C ALA A 174 23.94 17.47 8.26
N THR A 175 24.28 18.76 8.35
CA THR A 175 25.52 19.29 7.76
C THR A 175 26.72 18.79 8.54
N ALA A 176 26.66 18.80 9.87
CA ALA A 176 27.70 18.21 10.72
C ALA A 176 27.85 16.70 10.47
N LEU A 177 26.74 15.96 10.39
CA LEU A 177 26.76 14.52 10.10
C LEU A 177 27.40 14.19 8.75
N SER A 178 27.10 14.97 7.71
CA SER A 178 27.65 14.72 6.37
C SER A 178 29.17 14.84 6.28
N ARG A 179 29.82 15.47 7.27
CA ARG A 179 31.29 15.60 7.35
C ARG A 179 31.96 14.41 8.05
N MET A 180 31.18 13.50 8.65
CA MET A 180 31.71 12.35 9.39
C MET A 180 31.89 11.16 8.46
N ALA A 181 33.12 10.66 8.31
CA ALA A 181 33.47 9.66 7.29
C ALA A 181 32.67 8.34 7.34
N ARG A 182 32.19 7.93 8.52
CA ARG A 182 31.43 6.68 8.72
C ARG A 182 29.92 6.90 8.89
N VAL A 183 29.44 8.13 8.72
CA VAL A 183 28.02 8.47 8.86
C VAL A 183 27.42 8.69 7.50
N GLN A 184 26.26 8.08 7.26
CA GLN A 184 25.46 8.32 6.07
C GLN A 184 24.07 8.79 6.49
N VAL A 185 23.59 9.89 5.92
CA VAL A 185 22.26 10.45 6.23
C VAL A 185 21.25 9.98 5.19
N VAL A 186 20.18 9.33 5.65
CA VAL A 186 18.99 9.06 4.83
C VAL A 186 18.01 10.21 4.99
N ALA A 187 18.07 11.10 4.00
CA ALA A 187 17.33 12.35 3.91
C ALA A 187 15.95 12.21 3.26
N GLU A 188 15.60 11.02 2.78
CA GLU A 188 14.46 10.79 1.90
C GLU A 188 13.23 10.31 2.69
N ASP A 189 12.05 10.60 2.14
CA ASP A 189 10.78 10.01 2.59
C ASP A 189 10.73 8.58 2.08
N VAL A 190 11.26 7.67 2.90
CA VAL A 190 11.25 6.22 2.63
C VAL A 190 10.61 5.48 3.79
N HIS A 191 9.93 4.40 3.45
CA HIS A 191 9.35 3.49 4.42
C HIS A 191 10.47 2.79 5.21
N PRO A 192 10.37 2.69 6.54
CA PRO A 192 11.48 2.28 7.39
C PRO A 192 11.78 0.78 7.35
N VAL A 193 10.84 -0.05 6.85
CA VAL A 193 10.97 -1.52 6.91
C VAL A 193 12.28 -2.04 6.33
N ARG A 194 12.68 -1.61 5.13
CA ARG A 194 13.93 -2.07 4.52
C ARG A 194 15.16 -1.63 5.33
N LEU A 195 15.10 -0.42 5.89
CA LEU A 195 16.16 0.11 6.77
C LEU A 195 16.30 -0.72 8.05
N ILE A 196 15.18 -1.20 8.60
CA ILE A 196 15.16 -2.03 9.80
C ILE A 196 15.64 -3.46 9.46
N GLU A 197 15.10 -4.05 8.39
CA GLU A 197 15.39 -5.42 7.95
C GLU A 197 16.88 -5.64 7.64
N ASP A 198 17.53 -4.67 7.01
CA ASP A 198 18.93 -4.82 6.60
C ASP A 198 19.94 -4.35 7.67
N ALA A 199 19.48 -3.65 8.73
CA ALA A 199 20.33 -3.19 9.82
C ALA A 199 20.91 -4.35 10.66
N LYS A 200 22.15 -4.18 11.13
CA LYS A 200 22.80 -5.08 12.10
C LYS A 200 22.34 -4.83 13.53
N ALA A 201 22.13 -3.58 13.89
CA ALA A 201 21.60 -3.13 15.16
C ALA A 201 20.91 -1.78 14.97
N ILE A 202 20.04 -1.42 15.90
CA ILE A 202 19.23 -0.20 15.85
C ILE A 202 19.45 0.59 17.13
N TYR A 203 19.80 1.87 16.97
CA TYR A 203 20.06 2.82 18.04
C TYR A 203 18.96 3.88 18.01
N VAL A 204 18.26 4.02 19.14
CA VAL A 204 17.14 4.95 19.27
C VAL A 204 17.17 5.66 20.61
N VAL A 205 16.59 6.85 20.68
CA VAL A 205 16.26 7.46 21.98
C VAL A 205 14.95 6.88 22.47
N THR A 206 13.82 7.25 21.85
CA THR A 206 12.47 6.76 22.21
C THR A 206 11.60 6.42 21.00
N SER A 207 12.17 6.45 19.80
CA SER A 207 11.48 6.24 18.53
C SER A 207 10.84 4.86 18.42
N GLN A 208 9.61 4.79 17.91
CA GLN A 208 8.92 3.53 17.61
C GLN A 208 9.74 2.59 16.69
N ILE A 209 10.68 3.11 15.90
CA ILE A 209 11.62 2.28 15.11
C ILE A 209 12.33 1.25 15.99
N GLY A 210 12.59 1.53 17.27
CA GLY A 210 13.16 0.54 18.19
C GLY A 210 12.20 -0.63 18.48
N PHE A 211 10.92 -0.36 18.70
CA PHE A 211 9.90 -1.41 18.83
C PHE A 211 9.79 -2.25 17.57
N GLU A 212 9.76 -1.60 16.40
CA GLU A 212 9.75 -2.29 15.11
C GLU A 212 11.03 -3.11 14.91
N GLY A 213 12.18 -2.63 15.38
CA GLY A 213 13.41 -3.42 15.46
C GLY A 213 13.25 -4.74 16.19
N LEU A 214 12.58 -4.74 17.35
CA LEU A 214 12.27 -5.96 18.10
C LEU A 214 11.32 -6.87 17.32
N LEU A 215 10.31 -6.30 16.64
CA LEU A 215 9.43 -7.05 15.74
C LEU A 215 10.23 -7.74 14.65
N TRP A 216 11.29 -7.13 14.10
CA TRP A 216 12.20 -7.69 13.10
C TRP A 216 13.30 -8.59 13.69
N GLY A 217 13.36 -8.73 15.01
CA GLY A 217 14.38 -9.55 15.69
C GLY A 217 15.77 -8.93 15.66
N LYS A 218 15.87 -7.59 15.57
CA LYS A 218 17.13 -6.86 15.59
C LYS A 218 17.57 -6.56 17.02
N PRO A 219 18.89 -6.54 17.29
CA PRO A 219 19.43 -5.91 18.49
C PRO A 219 19.04 -4.43 18.51
N VAL A 220 18.51 -3.97 19.64
CA VAL A 220 18.05 -2.59 19.82
C VAL A 220 18.71 -2.00 21.06
N ARG A 221 19.36 -0.85 20.90
CA ARG A 221 19.95 -0.06 21.98
C ARG A 221 19.16 1.24 22.18
N THR A 222 18.76 1.52 23.43
CA THR A 222 17.91 2.68 23.75
C THR A 222 18.62 3.69 24.66
N PHE A 223 18.55 4.96 24.32
CA PHE A 223 19.15 6.09 25.07
C PHE A 223 18.12 6.94 25.82
N GLY A 224 16.84 6.58 25.71
CA GLY A 224 15.78 6.95 26.63
C GLY A 224 15.12 5.69 27.19
N MET A 225 13.94 5.86 27.79
CA MET A 225 13.12 4.79 28.35
C MET A 225 11.76 4.70 27.63
N PRO A 226 11.72 4.33 26.33
CA PRO A 226 10.46 4.13 25.62
C PRO A 226 9.66 2.95 26.19
N PHE A 227 8.41 2.78 25.77
CA PHE A 227 7.50 1.77 26.33
C PHE A 227 8.01 0.32 26.24
N TYR A 228 8.88 0.03 25.26
CA TYR A 228 9.46 -1.29 25.00
C TYR A 228 10.84 -1.51 25.66
N ALA A 229 11.43 -0.49 26.30
CA ALA A 229 12.69 -0.60 27.04
C ALA A 229 12.48 -0.99 28.51
N GLY A 230 13.52 -1.49 29.19
CA GLY A 230 13.45 -1.88 30.61
C GLY A 230 12.78 -3.23 30.87
N TRP A 231 12.46 -3.98 29.82
CA TRP A 231 11.83 -5.31 29.89
C TRP A 231 12.79 -6.46 29.60
N GLY A 232 14.10 -6.19 29.51
CA GLY A 232 15.11 -7.19 29.14
C GLY A 232 15.13 -7.60 27.66
N LEU A 233 14.44 -6.85 26.79
CA LEU A 233 14.39 -7.07 25.34
C LEU A 233 15.33 -6.15 24.56
N THR A 234 15.88 -5.14 25.22
CA THR A 234 16.72 -4.07 24.66
C THR A 234 17.99 -3.90 25.50
N GLN A 235 19.03 -3.31 24.91
CA GLN A 235 20.17 -2.80 25.66
C GLN A 235 19.89 -1.35 26.06
N ASP A 236 19.63 -1.12 27.35
CA ASP A 236 19.19 0.17 27.85
C ASP A 236 20.37 0.99 28.41
N ASP A 237 20.51 2.25 27.98
CA ASP A 237 21.48 3.21 28.55
C ASP A 237 21.04 3.69 29.94
N LEU A 238 19.73 3.71 30.18
CA LEU A 238 19.12 4.13 31.45
C LEU A 238 18.71 2.90 32.27
N PRO A 239 18.76 2.99 33.62
CA PRO A 239 18.27 1.92 34.48
C PRO A 239 16.76 1.71 34.27
N ALA A 240 16.37 0.43 34.16
CA ALA A 240 14.96 0.06 34.03
C ALA A 240 14.13 0.55 35.25
N PRO A 241 12.93 1.11 35.03
CA PRO A 241 12.00 1.37 36.13
C PRO A 241 11.74 0.08 36.93
N LYS A 242 11.79 0.15 38.27
CA LYS A 242 11.60 -1.03 39.15
C LYS A 242 10.32 -1.84 38.90
N ARG A 243 9.32 -1.22 38.26
CA ARG A 243 8.03 -1.83 37.90
C ARG A 243 8.06 -2.65 36.61
N ARG A 244 9.09 -2.49 35.77
CA ARG A 244 9.32 -3.30 34.57
C ARG A 244 10.21 -4.48 34.94
N LYS A 245 9.82 -5.67 34.50
CA LYS A 245 10.54 -6.93 34.73
C LYS A 245 10.84 -7.58 33.39
N THR A 246 11.69 -8.62 33.36
CA THR A 246 11.92 -9.35 32.11
C THR A 246 10.62 -9.97 31.60
N VAL A 247 10.32 -9.76 30.31
CA VAL A 247 9.18 -10.37 29.61
C VAL A 247 9.60 -10.94 28.26
N THR A 248 8.74 -11.75 27.66
CA THR A 248 8.96 -12.24 26.29
C THR A 248 8.60 -11.17 25.26
N ARG A 249 9.15 -11.29 24.04
CA ARG A 249 8.75 -10.44 22.92
C ARG A 249 7.27 -10.60 22.62
N GLU A 250 6.72 -11.80 22.74
CA GLU A 250 5.30 -12.08 22.54
C GLU A 250 4.44 -11.32 23.53
N GLN A 251 4.82 -11.25 24.81
CA GLN A 251 4.11 -10.43 25.81
C GLN A 251 4.08 -8.94 25.41
N LEU A 252 5.23 -8.40 25.03
CA LEU A 252 5.33 -7.01 24.58
C LEU A 252 4.42 -6.75 23.37
N VAL A 253 4.46 -7.63 22.37
CA VAL A 253 3.70 -7.48 21.12
C VAL A 253 2.20 -7.66 21.36
N HIS A 254 1.81 -8.66 22.15
CA HIS A 254 0.42 -8.90 22.49
C HIS A 254 -0.18 -7.68 23.20
N ALA A 255 0.51 -7.17 24.22
CA ALA A 255 0.07 -5.98 24.93
C ALA A 255 0.01 -4.75 24.02
N ALA A 256 1.08 -4.49 23.26
CA ALA A 256 1.20 -3.27 22.46
C ALA A 256 0.28 -3.26 21.24
N LEU A 257 0.05 -4.39 20.56
CA LEU A 257 -0.69 -4.42 19.30
C LEU A 257 -2.08 -5.07 19.38
N LEU A 258 -2.40 -5.82 20.44
CA LEU A 258 -3.69 -6.51 20.54
C LEU A 258 -4.55 -5.94 21.67
N ASP A 259 -4.00 -5.82 22.89
CA ASP A 259 -4.79 -5.45 24.07
C ASP A 259 -4.93 -3.93 24.28
N TYR A 260 -3.88 -3.16 23.99
CA TYR A 260 -3.81 -1.75 24.33
C TYR A 260 -4.50 -0.81 23.31
N PRO A 261 -4.23 -0.91 22.00
CA PRO A 261 -4.90 -0.11 20.98
C PRO A 261 -6.29 -0.64 20.65
N ARG A 262 -7.16 0.26 20.19
CA ARG A 262 -8.46 -0.06 19.59
C ARG A 262 -8.38 0.20 18.09
N TYR A 263 -8.96 -0.70 17.30
CA TYR A 263 -8.94 -0.63 15.85
C TYR A 263 -10.32 -0.37 15.26
N VAL A 264 -10.34 0.35 14.14
CA VAL A 264 -11.56 0.60 13.34
C VAL A 264 -11.35 0.11 11.92
N ASN A 265 -12.33 -0.62 11.40
CA ASN A 265 -12.32 -1.10 10.03
C ASN A 265 -12.55 0.10 9.09
N PRO A 266 -11.65 0.38 8.14
CA PRO A 266 -11.74 1.55 7.28
C PRO A 266 -12.92 1.52 6.30
N GLU A 267 -13.45 0.34 5.99
CA GLU A 267 -14.57 0.18 5.05
C GLU A 267 -15.93 0.27 5.75
N THR A 268 -16.05 -0.26 6.96
CA THR A 268 -17.34 -0.32 7.69
C THR A 268 -17.49 0.71 8.81
N GLY A 269 -16.38 1.31 9.25
CA GLY A 269 -16.35 2.21 10.41
C GLY A 269 -16.61 1.51 11.75
N GLN A 270 -16.70 0.18 11.78
CA GLN A 270 -16.96 -0.61 12.99
C GLN A 270 -15.65 -0.98 13.71
N ARG A 271 -15.75 -1.26 15.01
CA ARG A 271 -14.62 -1.83 15.78
C ARG A 271 -14.17 -3.15 15.13
N CYS A 272 -12.87 -3.31 15.01
CA CYS A 272 -12.25 -4.54 14.50
C CYS A 272 -11.00 -4.88 15.30
N GLU A 273 -10.27 -5.91 14.85
CA GLU A 273 -9.02 -6.35 15.46
C GLU A 273 -7.82 -5.97 14.58
N LEU A 274 -6.61 -6.17 15.09
CA LEU A 274 -5.36 -5.84 14.38
C LEU A 274 -5.27 -6.51 13.02
N GLU A 275 -5.72 -7.76 12.92
CA GLU A 275 -5.68 -8.58 11.71
C GLU A 275 -6.36 -7.89 10.52
N ASP A 276 -7.50 -7.24 10.76
CA ASP A 276 -8.27 -6.54 9.73
C ASP A 276 -7.53 -5.28 9.23
N VAL A 277 -7.01 -4.47 10.15
CA VAL A 277 -6.28 -3.24 9.82
C VAL A 277 -4.95 -3.56 9.14
N LEU A 278 -4.23 -4.57 9.63
CA LEU A 278 -2.99 -5.04 9.03
C LEU A 278 -3.24 -5.54 7.61
N SER A 279 -4.24 -6.41 7.41
CA SER A 279 -4.61 -6.93 6.08
C SER A 279 -5.00 -5.81 5.11
N HIS A 280 -5.76 -4.81 5.59
CA HIS A 280 -6.13 -3.65 4.79
C HIS A 280 -4.89 -2.84 4.38
N ILE A 281 -4.06 -2.42 5.35
CA ILE A 281 -2.87 -1.62 5.10
C ILE A 281 -1.90 -2.36 4.17
N ALA A 282 -1.69 -3.65 4.40
CA ALA A 282 -0.87 -4.51 3.55
C ALA A 282 -1.34 -4.50 2.09
N LEU A 283 -2.65 -4.60 1.87
CA LEU A 283 -3.23 -4.50 0.53
C LEU A 283 -2.96 -3.13 -0.10
N GLN A 284 -3.21 -2.05 0.63
CA GLN A 284 -2.97 -0.69 0.14
C GLN A 284 -1.50 -0.48 -0.24
N ARG A 285 -0.57 -0.98 0.58
CA ARG A 285 0.88 -0.95 0.28
C ARG A 285 1.22 -1.70 -1.00
N ARG A 286 0.77 -2.96 -1.12
CA ARG A 286 1.02 -3.77 -2.33
C ARG A 286 0.46 -3.11 -3.58
N MET A 287 -0.72 -2.49 -3.50
CA MET A 287 -1.31 -1.80 -4.64
C MET A 287 -0.54 -0.52 -4.99
N ARG A 288 -0.07 0.24 -3.99
CA ARG A 288 0.74 1.45 -4.22
C ARG A 288 2.10 1.17 -4.85
N ASN A 289 2.70 0.04 -4.50
CA ASN A 289 3.99 -0.39 -5.05
C ASN A 289 3.84 -1.26 -6.31
N ARG A 290 2.63 -1.38 -6.88
CA ARG A 290 2.37 -2.23 -8.05
C ARG A 290 3.03 -1.69 -9.32
N PHE A 291 3.16 -0.37 -9.43
CA PHE A 291 3.70 0.32 -10.60
C PHE A 291 4.93 1.15 -10.24
N PRO A 292 5.77 1.51 -11.22
CA PRO A 292 6.91 2.39 -10.98
C PRO A 292 6.51 3.72 -10.35
N ARG A 293 7.45 4.35 -9.65
CA ARG A 293 7.24 5.64 -8.99
C ARG A 293 6.77 6.72 -9.95
N GLU A 294 7.15 6.67 -11.22
CA GLU A 294 6.75 7.63 -12.24
C GLU A 294 6.11 6.91 -13.42
N VAL A 295 4.95 7.40 -13.85
CA VAL A 295 4.20 6.85 -14.99
C VAL A 295 3.65 7.96 -15.87
N TYR A 296 3.55 7.70 -17.16
CA TYR A 296 3.14 8.68 -18.17
C TYR A 296 1.80 8.28 -18.74
N ALA A 297 0.75 9.00 -18.38
CA ALA A 297 -0.61 8.70 -18.80
C ALA A 297 -0.98 9.48 -20.06
N LEU A 298 -1.18 8.75 -21.15
CA LEU A 298 -1.42 9.26 -22.50
C LEU A 298 -2.91 9.20 -22.83
N GLY A 299 -3.48 10.30 -23.34
CA GLY A 299 -4.85 10.32 -23.89
C GLY A 299 -6.00 10.37 -22.88
N PHE A 300 -5.74 10.59 -21.59
CA PHE A 300 -6.81 10.61 -20.57
C PHE A 300 -7.62 11.92 -20.58
N SER A 301 -8.93 11.78 -20.80
CA SER A 301 -9.91 12.87 -20.72
C SER A 301 -9.92 13.52 -19.33
N ARG A 302 -10.35 14.80 -19.25
CA ARG A 302 -10.40 15.55 -17.99
C ARG A 302 -11.15 14.84 -16.88
N TRP A 303 -12.28 14.19 -17.19
CA TRP A 303 -13.09 13.48 -16.20
C TRP A 303 -12.40 12.23 -15.64
N LYS A 304 -11.65 11.49 -16.48
CA LYS A 304 -10.91 10.29 -16.04
C LYS A 304 -9.67 10.62 -15.21
N ARG A 305 -9.15 11.85 -15.25
CA ARG A 305 -7.90 12.23 -14.56
C ARG A 305 -7.95 11.96 -13.06
N LYS A 306 -8.99 12.42 -12.37
CA LYS A 306 -9.09 12.21 -10.91
C LYS A 306 -9.15 10.72 -10.57
N ILE A 307 -9.94 9.96 -11.33
CA ILE A 307 -10.09 8.53 -11.15
C ILE A 307 -8.75 7.83 -11.40
N LEU A 308 -8.03 8.22 -12.44
CA LEU A 308 -6.70 7.70 -12.74
C LEU A 308 -5.72 7.91 -11.59
N LEU A 309 -5.70 9.10 -11.00
CA LEU A 309 -4.87 9.40 -9.83
C LEU A 309 -5.26 8.54 -8.62
N ASP A 310 -6.56 8.28 -8.42
CA ASP A 310 -7.03 7.43 -7.33
C ASP A 310 -6.60 5.95 -7.51
N PHE A 311 -6.62 5.46 -8.75
CA PHE A 311 -6.25 4.08 -9.07
C PHE A 311 -4.73 3.84 -9.22
N LEU A 312 -3.95 4.90 -9.45
CA LEU A 312 -2.48 4.86 -9.54
C LEU A 312 -1.81 5.49 -8.31
N GLN A 313 -2.49 5.47 -7.15
CA GLN A 313 -1.89 5.87 -5.89
C GLN A 313 -0.54 5.15 -5.69
N GLY A 314 0.48 5.89 -5.26
CA GLY A 314 1.87 5.39 -5.14
C GLY A 314 2.76 5.78 -6.32
N SER A 315 2.19 6.12 -7.48
CA SER A 315 2.91 6.67 -8.63
C SER A 315 2.66 8.17 -8.80
N GLU A 316 3.69 8.92 -9.18
CA GLU A 316 3.60 10.24 -9.78
C GLU A 316 3.12 10.08 -11.22
N VAL A 317 1.89 10.50 -11.49
CA VAL A 317 1.26 10.39 -12.80
C VAL A 317 1.49 11.67 -13.60
N ARG A 318 2.28 11.58 -14.67
CA ARG A 318 2.45 12.67 -15.64
C ARG A 318 1.48 12.52 -16.79
N LEU A 319 0.55 13.46 -16.90
CA LEU A 319 -0.40 13.50 -18.02
C LEU A 319 0.30 14.05 -19.26
N ILE A 320 0.31 13.27 -20.33
CA ILE A 320 0.92 13.63 -21.61
C ILE A 320 -0.11 13.55 -22.75
N LYS A 321 0.13 14.34 -23.80
CA LYS A 321 -0.68 14.35 -25.02
C LYS A 321 0.00 13.61 -26.17
N ARG A 322 1.33 13.57 -26.18
CA ARG A 322 2.13 12.93 -27.22
C ARG A 322 3.19 12.05 -26.59
N ILE A 323 3.49 10.92 -27.24
CA ILE A 323 4.38 9.90 -26.70
C ILE A 323 5.81 10.42 -26.50
N GLU A 324 6.26 11.37 -27.32
CA GLU A 324 7.62 11.94 -27.26
C GLU A 324 7.85 12.75 -25.97
N GLN A 325 6.78 13.03 -25.21
CA GLN A 325 6.87 13.66 -23.89
C GLN A 325 7.25 12.65 -22.79
N ALA A 326 7.16 11.35 -23.05
CA ALA A 326 7.67 10.32 -22.16
C ALA A 326 9.14 10.01 -22.50
N PRO A 327 10.00 9.78 -21.49
CA PRO A 327 11.34 9.29 -21.72
C PRO A 327 11.30 7.87 -22.29
N ALA A 328 12.33 7.48 -23.04
CA ALA A 328 12.40 6.16 -23.68
C ALA A 328 12.24 4.99 -22.67
N GLU A 329 12.83 5.14 -21.49
CA GLU A 329 12.76 4.16 -20.39
C GLU A 329 11.50 4.30 -19.52
N GLY A 330 10.60 5.22 -19.87
CA GLY A 330 9.38 5.52 -19.11
C GLY A 330 8.34 4.40 -19.18
N THR A 331 7.47 4.35 -18.16
CA THR A 331 6.29 3.48 -18.17
C THR A 331 5.08 4.26 -18.65
N LEU A 332 4.52 3.84 -19.77
CA LEU A 332 3.34 4.46 -20.36
C LEU A 332 2.05 3.82 -19.82
N VAL A 333 1.02 4.63 -19.61
CA VAL A 333 -0.33 4.19 -19.24
C VAL A 333 -1.31 4.63 -20.32
N VAL A 334 -2.08 3.69 -20.86
CA VAL A 334 -3.05 3.91 -21.95
C VAL A 334 -4.39 3.24 -21.65
N TRP A 335 -5.48 3.69 -22.28
CA TRP A 335 -6.78 3.04 -22.17
C TRP A 335 -6.95 1.94 -23.23
N GLY A 336 -7.37 0.76 -22.81
CA GLY A 336 -7.64 -0.40 -23.66
C GLY A 336 -6.44 -0.80 -24.52
N ARG A 337 -6.74 -1.16 -25.77
CA ARG A 337 -5.76 -1.47 -26.82
C ARG A 337 -5.54 -0.30 -27.79
N GLU A 338 -5.94 0.92 -27.44
CA GLU A 338 -5.64 2.09 -28.26
C GLU A 338 -4.13 2.10 -28.57
N THR A 339 -3.80 2.13 -29.85
CA THR A 339 -2.42 2.15 -30.30
C THR A 339 -1.85 3.54 -30.06
N LEU A 340 -0.53 3.62 -29.94
CA LEU A 340 0.20 4.90 -29.79
C LEU A 340 -0.11 5.91 -30.90
N ALA A 341 -0.50 5.44 -32.09
CA ALA A 341 -0.93 6.27 -33.22
C ALA A 341 -2.32 6.89 -33.00
N ASP A 342 -3.24 6.20 -32.31
CA ASP A 342 -4.62 6.66 -32.09
C ASP A 342 -4.68 7.91 -31.18
N VAL A 343 -3.67 8.14 -30.33
CA VAL A 343 -3.66 9.27 -29.37
C VAL A 343 -3.05 10.55 -29.95
N VAL A 344 -2.19 10.44 -30.96
CA VAL A 344 -1.48 11.61 -31.53
C VAL A 344 -2.38 12.41 -32.49
N GLU A 345 -3.34 11.78 -33.16
CA GLU A 345 -4.29 12.47 -34.06
C GLU A 345 -5.59 12.93 -33.36
N ALA A 346 -5.91 12.39 -32.19
CA ALA A 346 -7.20 12.56 -31.53
C ALA A 346 -7.21 13.65 -30.44
N GLY A 347 -7.39 14.91 -30.86
CA GLY A 347 -7.96 15.95 -29.98
C GLY A 347 -9.40 15.62 -29.53
N GLU A 348 -10.05 14.64 -30.18
CA GLU A 348 -11.33 14.02 -29.85
C GLU A 348 -11.27 12.51 -30.19
N PRO A 349 -11.97 11.63 -29.43
CA PRO A 349 -11.87 10.18 -29.59
C PRO A 349 -12.41 9.74 -30.96
N SER A 350 -11.52 9.39 -31.89
CA SER A 350 -11.93 8.94 -33.21
C SER A 350 -12.21 7.45 -33.22
N LYS A 351 -13.41 7.11 -33.69
CA LYS A 351 -13.79 5.78 -34.14
C LYS A 351 -13.00 5.53 -35.42
N HIS A 352 -12.02 4.62 -35.39
CA HIS A 352 -11.56 3.76 -36.49
C HIS A 352 -10.03 3.53 -36.43
N PRO A 353 -9.55 2.28 -36.50
CA PRO A 353 -8.15 1.93 -36.19
C PRO A 353 -7.31 1.46 -37.40
N ALA A 354 -6.06 1.91 -37.48
CA ALA A 354 -5.01 1.35 -38.36
C ALA A 354 -3.79 0.87 -37.54
N PRO A 355 -3.00 -0.12 -38.02
CA PRO A 355 -1.83 -0.63 -37.29
C PRO A 355 -0.66 0.38 -37.30
N LEU A 356 0.14 0.38 -36.23
CA LEU A 356 1.42 1.10 -36.16
C LEU A 356 2.43 0.54 -37.19
N PRO A 357 3.14 1.38 -37.96
CA PRO A 357 4.35 0.96 -38.65
C PRO A 357 5.50 0.75 -37.64
N ASP A 358 6.35 -0.26 -37.89
CA ASP A 358 7.50 -0.66 -37.05
C ASP A 358 8.59 0.42 -36.84
N SER A 359 8.39 1.66 -37.31
CA SER A 359 9.42 2.69 -37.46
C SER A 359 9.36 3.86 -36.48
N THR A 360 8.55 3.82 -35.40
CA THR A 360 8.59 4.88 -34.37
C THR A 360 9.86 4.81 -33.51
N PRO A 361 10.65 5.91 -33.41
CA PRO A 361 11.99 5.89 -32.78
C PRO A 361 11.99 5.81 -31.25
N VAL A 362 10.84 5.89 -30.57
CA VAL A 362 10.72 5.77 -29.11
C VAL A 362 9.70 4.67 -28.80
N GLN A 363 10.17 3.44 -28.59
CA GLN A 363 9.34 2.39 -28.01
C GLN A 363 9.43 2.49 -26.48
N PRO A 364 8.33 2.75 -25.77
CA PRO A 364 8.36 2.79 -24.32
C PRO A 364 8.71 1.39 -23.79
N LYS A 365 9.64 1.33 -22.84
CA LYS A 365 10.09 0.07 -22.23
C LYS A 365 8.95 -0.74 -21.60
N ARG A 366 7.88 -0.07 -21.15
CA ARG A 366 6.71 -0.71 -20.53
C ARG A 366 5.42 0.04 -20.85
N VAL A 367 4.37 -0.71 -21.15
CA VAL A 367 3.01 -0.18 -21.36
C VAL A 367 2.03 -0.86 -20.42
N ILE A 368 1.30 -0.07 -19.65
CA ILE A 368 0.18 -0.50 -18.80
C ILE A 368 -1.11 -0.14 -19.52
N ARG A 369 -1.96 -1.14 -19.76
CA ARG A 369 -3.27 -0.98 -20.41
C ARG A 369 -4.37 -1.00 -19.36
N ILE A 370 -5.21 0.02 -19.36
CA ILE A 370 -6.31 0.18 -18.40
C ILE A 370 -7.65 -0.09 -19.07
N GLU A 371 -8.52 -0.84 -18.42
CA GLU A 371 -9.91 -1.05 -18.86
C GLU A 371 -10.87 -1.03 -17.67
N ASP A 372 -12.17 -0.89 -17.93
CA ASP A 372 -13.18 -1.05 -16.89
C ASP A 372 -13.14 -2.47 -16.28
N GLY A 373 -13.21 -2.55 -14.95
CA GLY A 373 -13.25 -3.82 -14.24
C GLY A 373 -14.55 -4.60 -14.42
N PHE A 374 -14.52 -5.89 -14.08
CA PHE A 374 -15.67 -6.79 -14.22
C PHE A 374 -16.84 -6.45 -13.28
N LEU A 375 -16.56 -5.81 -12.15
CA LEU A 375 -17.55 -5.14 -11.28
C LEU A 375 -17.28 -3.64 -11.31
N ARG A 376 -18.09 -2.89 -12.05
CA ARG A 376 -17.76 -1.50 -12.38
C ARG A 376 -18.51 -0.50 -11.52
N SER A 377 -19.83 -0.52 -11.46
CA SER A 377 -20.59 0.59 -10.85
C SER A 377 -22.05 0.23 -10.55
N VAL A 378 -22.74 1.11 -9.82
CA VAL A 378 -24.21 1.18 -9.81
C VAL A 378 -24.62 2.28 -10.78
N GLY A 379 -24.98 1.90 -12.01
CA GLY A 379 -25.20 2.81 -13.15
C GLY A 379 -24.19 2.59 -14.29
N LEU A 380 -24.48 3.16 -15.46
CA LEU A 380 -23.70 2.97 -16.68
C LEU A 380 -22.52 3.94 -16.78
N GLY A 381 -21.48 3.52 -17.50
CA GLY A 381 -20.33 4.38 -17.79
C GLY A 381 -20.65 5.53 -18.74
N ALA A 382 -21.64 5.35 -19.62
CA ALA A 382 -22.15 6.40 -20.51
C ALA A 382 -22.70 7.61 -19.72
N ASP A 383 -23.24 7.37 -18.53
CA ASP A 383 -23.77 8.40 -17.62
C ASP A 383 -22.66 9.03 -16.74
N LEU A 384 -21.38 8.82 -17.09
CA LEU A 384 -20.20 9.27 -16.35
C LEU A 384 -20.15 8.79 -14.88
N VAL A 385 -20.82 7.66 -14.57
CA VAL A 385 -20.76 7.06 -13.24
C VAL A 385 -19.34 6.56 -12.96
N ARG A 386 -18.80 7.00 -11.81
CA ARG A 386 -17.45 6.64 -11.34
C ARG A 386 -17.31 5.12 -11.23
N PRO A 387 -16.27 4.53 -11.84
CA PRO A 387 -16.00 3.11 -11.71
C PRO A 387 -15.42 2.80 -10.32
N LEU A 388 -15.77 1.62 -9.80
CA LEU A 388 -15.32 1.03 -8.54
C LEU A 388 -14.12 0.10 -8.73
N SER A 389 -13.89 -0.39 -9.95
CA SER A 389 -12.70 -1.18 -10.28
C SER A 389 -12.24 -0.99 -11.72
N TRP A 390 -10.94 -1.16 -11.93
CA TRP A 390 -10.25 -1.17 -13.23
C TRP A 390 -9.37 -2.40 -13.39
N VAL A 391 -9.26 -2.88 -14.63
CA VAL A 391 -8.21 -3.80 -15.06
C VAL A 391 -6.97 -2.97 -15.44
N MET A 392 -5.78 -3.48 -15.12
CA MET A 392 -4.51 -2.79 -15.36
C MET A 392 -3.44 -3.81 -15.73
N ASP A 393 -3.19 -3.99 -17.02
CA ASP A 393 -2.36 -5.10 -17.50
C ASP A 393 -1.06 -4.60 -18.13
N GLY A 394 0.07 -5.19 -17.74
CA GLY A 394 1.41 -4.85 -18.23
C GLY A 394 1.92 -5.72 -19.38
N ARG A 395 1.28 -6.85 -19.66
CA ARG A 395 1.63 -7.76 -20.79
C ARG A 395 0.77 -7.49 -22.03
N GLY A 396 -0.54 -7.60 -21.86
CA GLY A 396 -1.56 -7.46 -22.88
C GLY A 396 -2.93 -7.39 -22.21
N ILE A 397 -3.92 -6.80 -22.89
CA ILE A 397 -5.26 -6.63 -22.32
C ILE A 397 -6.10 -7.89 -22.55
N TYR A 398 -6.84 -8.32 -21.52
CA TYR A 398 -7.52 -9.63 -21.47
C TYR A 398 -8.47 -9.97 -22.64
N TYR A 399 -9.01 -8.98 -23.37
CA TYR A 399 -9.93 -9.23 -24.48
C TYR A 399 -9.23 -9.38 -25.84
N ASP A 400 -7.91 -9.17 -25.89
CA ASP A 400 -7.11 -9.32 -27.10
C ASP A 400 -6.49 -10.71 -27.13
N ALA A 401 -7.04 -11.60 -27.95
CA ALA A 401 -6.56 -12.97 -28.06
C ALA A 401 -5.28 -13.12 -28.90
N ALA A 402 -4.75 -12.01 -29.46
CA ALA A 402 -3.55 -12.04 -30.30
C ALA A 402 -2.24 -12.07 -29.51
N ALA A 403 -2.26 -11.76 -28.21
CA ALA A 403 -1.07 -11.73 -27.37
C ALA A 403 -1.42 -12.13 -25.93
N PRO A 404 -0.46 -12.67 -25.15
CA PRO A 404 -0.68 -13.02 -23.76
C PRO A 404 -1.07 -11.82 -22.90
N SER A 405 -2.04 -12.03 -22.02
CA SER A 405 -2.51 -11.06 -21.03
C SER A 405 -2.05 -11.38 -19.61
N ASP A 406 -2.12 -10.39 -18.72
CA ASP A 406 -1.85 -10.62 -17.29
C ASP A 406 -2.87 -11.57 -16.66
N LEU A 407 -4.12 -11.57 -17.14
CA LEU A 407 -5.15 -12.50 -16.66
C LEU A 407 -4.79 -13.95 -17.01
N GLU A 408 -4.38 -14.23 -18.25
CA GLU A 408 -3.93 -15.56 -18.65
C GLU A 408 -2.70 -16.00 -17.85
N TYR A 409 -1.74 -15.10 -17.67
CA TYR A 409 -0.55 -15.38 -16.86
C TYR A 409 -0.93 -15.72 -15.40
N LEU A 410 -1.86 -14.97 -14.81
CA LEU A 410 -2.38 -15.25 -13.47
C LEU A 410 -3.04 -16.62 -13.39
N LEU A 411 -3.87 -16.99 -14.37
CA LEU A 411 -4.56 -18.29 -14.38
C LEU A 411 -3.59 -19.47 -14.56
N GLN A 412 -2.51 -19.30 -15.33
CA GLN A 412 -1.55 -20.36 -15.61
C GLN A 412 -0.50 -20.55 -14.51
N PHE A 413 0.01 -19.46 -13.94
CA PHE A 413 1.24 -19.50 -13.14
C PHE A 413 1.05 -19.12 -11.67
N LYS A 414 -0.08 -18.53 -11.28
CA LYS A 414 -0.27 -18.14 -9.89
C LYS A 414 -0.59 -19.34 -9.01
N VAL A 415 0.16 -19.48 -7.91
CA VAL A 415 -0.22 -20.40 -6.82
C VAL A 415 -1.34 -19.75 -6.01
N PHE A 416 -2.50 -20.39 -5.98
CA PHE A 416 -3.64 -19.96 -5.17
C PHE A 416 -3.62 -20.71 -3.84
N THR A 417 -3.33 -19.99 -2.75
CA THR A 417 -3.34 -20.57 -1.41
C THR A 417 -4.75 -20.99 -1.00
N PRO A 418 -4.92 -21.96 -0.06
CA PRO A 418 -6.23 -22.34 0.46
C PRO A 418 -7.07 -21.14 0.92
N ASP A 419 -6.48 -20.19 1.65
CA ASP A 419 -7.17 -18.96 2.10
C ASP A 419 -7.63 -18.09 0.93
N THR A 420 -6.84 -18.02 -0.14
CA THR A 420 -7.21 -17.27 -1.35
C THR A 420 -8.40 -17.91 -2.04
N VAL A 421 -8.41 -19.24 -2.15
CA VAL A 421 -9.49 -20.02 -2.75
C VAL A 421 -10.78 -19.86 -1.93
N GLU A 422 -10.68 -19.95 -0.60
CA GLU A 422 -11.81 -19.79 0.30
C GLU A 422 -12.40 -18.38 0.21
N ARG A 423 -11.54 -17.34 0.25
CA ARG A 423 -11.95 -15.94 0.06
C ARG A 423 -12.63 -15.71 -1.29
N ALA A 424 -12.08 -16.29 -2.37
CA ALA A 424 -12.69 -16.21 -3.70
C ALA A 424 -14.07 -16.91 -3.74
N GLY A 425 -14.21 -18.05 -3.06
CA GLY A 425 -15.49 -18.74 -2.88
C GLY A 425 -16.54 -17.88 -2.17
N ARG A 426 -16.17 -17.22 -1.06
CA ARG A 426 -17.04 -16.28 -0.35
C ARG A 426 -17.46 -15.11 -1.23
N LEU A 427 -16.52 -14.50 -1.97
CA LEU A 427 -16.81 -13.40 -2.90
C LEU A 427 -17.79 -13.83 -4.00
N ARG A 428 -17.54 -14.96 -4.66
CA ARG A 428 -18.42 -15.50 -5.70
C ARG A 428 -19.82 -15.73 -5.16
N ASN A 429 -19.94 -16.37 -4.01
CA ASN A 429 -21.25 -16.64 -3.39
C ASN A 429 -21.98 -15.34 -3.06
N ARG A 430 -21.26 -14.30 -2.61
CA ARG A 430 -21.83 -12.97 -2.35
C ARG A 430 -22.32 -12.30 -3.62
N ILE A 431 -21.52 -12.29 -4.70
CA ILE A 431 -21.91 -11.75 -6.00
C ILE A 431 -23.20 -12.39 -6.50
N VAL A 432 -23.30 -13.72 -6.42
CA VAL A 432 -24.50 -14.46 -6.85
C VAL A 432 -25.69 -14.16 -5.95
N LYS A 433 -25.50 -14.22 -4.62
CA LYS A 433 -26.58 -13.99 -3.64
C LYS A 433 -27.16 -12.58 -3.74
N GLU A 434 -26.31 -11.58 -3.94
CA GLU A 434 -26.70 -10.17 -4.06
C GLU A 434 -27.13 -9.79 -5.50
N GLY A 435 -26.99 -10.70 -6.47
CA GLY A 435 -27.36 -10.45 -7.86
C GLY A 435 -26.51 -9.37 -8.54
N LEU A 436 -25.25 -9.22 -8.12
CA LEU A 436 -24.38 -8.14 -8.63
C LEU A 436 -24.00 -8.40 -10.10
N THR A 437 -24.07 -7.35 -10.91
CA THR A 437 -23.65 -7.33 -12.32
C THR A 437 -22.65 -6.21 -12.57
N LYS A 438 -22.05 -6.13 -13.77
CA LYS A 438 -21.03 -5.10 -14.09
C LYS A 438 -21.51 -3.68 -13.78
N TYR A 439 -22.77 -3.36 -14.08
CA TYR A 439 -23.35 -2.02 -13.91
C TYR A 439 -24.51 -1.95 -12.90
N ASN A 440 -24.99 -3.09 -12.39
CA ASN A 440 -26.11 -3.18 -11.44
C ASN A 440 -27.37 -2.42 -11.88
N VAL A 441 -27.63 -2.38 -13.20
CA VAL A 441 -28.78 -1.66 -13.77
C VAL A 441 -29.99 -2.56 -13.94
N GLY A 442 -30.95 -2.40 -13.02
CA GLY A 442 -32.30 -2.99 -13.10
C GLY A 442 -32.37 -4.51 -12.98
N VAL A 443 -33.41 -5.01 -12.31
CA VAL A 443 -33.70 -6.44 -12.22
C VAL A 443 -34.97 -6.72 -13.00
N LYS A 444 -34.86 -7.12 -14.27
CA LYS A 444 -36.00 -7.72 -14.98
C LYS A 444 -36.10 -9.17 -14.53
N HIS A 445 -37.25 -9.51 -13.93
CA HIS A 445 -37.54 -10.87 -13.53
C HIS A 445 -37.77 -11.71 -14.79
N TRP A 446 -36.80 -12.55 -15.12
CA TRP A 446 -36.98 -13.59 -16.12
C TRP A 446 -37.37 -14.88 -15.41
N ARG A 447 -38.49 -15.46 -15.81
CA ARG A 447 -38.91 -16.78 -15.35
C ARG A 447 -38.57 -17.79 -16.44
N ARG A 448 -37.85 -18.85 -16.05
CA ARG A 448 -37.62 -19.98 -16.93
C ARG A 448 -38.98 -20.57 -17.32
N PRO A 449 -39.25 -20.80 -18.62
CA PRO A 449 -40.48 -21.46 -19.04
C PRO A 449 -40.62 -22.82 -18.34
N ASP A 450 -41.74 -23.04 -17.66
CA ASP A 450 -42.02 -24.27 -16.90
C ASP A 450 -42.17 -25.50 -17.82
N SER A 451 -42.41 -25.26 -19.12
CA SER A 451 -42.90 -26.25 -20.10
C SER A 451 -41.82 -26.96 -20.91
N LEU A 452 -40.57 -27.02 -20.44
CA LEU A 452 -39.46 -27.59 -21.23
C LEU A 452 -38.62 -28.60 -20.44
N GLU A 453 -38.72 -29.87 -20.83
CA GLU A 453 -37.65 -30.88 -20.61
C GLU A 453 -36.36 -30.51 -21.38
N ARG A 454 -36.45 -29.53 -22.29
CA ARG A 454 -35.39 -29.14 -23.22
C ARG A 454 -34.37 -28.21 -22.58
N ARG A 455 -33.12 -28.30 -23.07
CA ARG A 455 -32.01 -27.41 -22.71
C ARG A 455 -32.36 -25.96 -23.06
N VAL A 456 -32.15 -25.04 -22.11
CA VAL A 456 -32.30 -23.59 -22.30
C VAL A 456 -30.91 -22.97 -22.42
N ILE A 457 -30.68 -22.17 -23.46
CA ILE A 457 -29.40 -21.50 -23.74
C ILE A 457 -29.63 -20.00 -23.79
N LEU A 458 -28.92 -19.25 -22.94
CA LEU A 458 -28.87 -17.80 -22.97
C LEU A 458 -27.72 -17.33 -23.87
N VAL A 459 -28.03 -16.49 -24.85
CA VAL A 459 -27.06 -15.83 -25.72
C VAL A 459 -27.09 -14.33 -25.41
N PRO A 460 -26.16 -13.83 -24.58
CA PRO A 460 -26.02 -12.40 -24.37
C PRO A 460 -25.39 -11.76 -25.61
N GLY A 461 -26.03 -10.71 -26.11
CA GLY A 461 -25.52 -9.89 -27.20
C GLY A 461 -24.41 -8.95 -26.74
N GLN A 462 -23.59 -8.52 -27.69
CA GLN A 462 -22.47 -7.60 -27.50
C GLN A 462 -22.55 -6.41 -28.46
N VAL A 463 -21.89 -5.31 -28.14
CA VAL A 463 -21.68 -4.21 -29.09
C VAL A 463 -20.72 -4.70 -30.19
N GLU A 464 -21.19 -4.79 -31.43
CA GLU A 464 -20.40 -5.40 -32.53
C GLU A 464 -19.14 -4.60 -32.90
N THR A 465 -19.12 -3.31 -32.56
CA THR A 465 -17.95 -2.42 -32.74
C THR A 465 -16.98 -2.43 -31.55
N ASP A 466 -17.26 -3.22 -30.51
CA ASP A 466 -16.41 -3.29 -29.32
C ASP A 466 -15.03 -3.91 -29.61
N ALA A 467 -14.02 -3.41 -28.93
CA ALA A 467 -12.65 -3.90 -29.06
C ALA A 467 -12.55 -5.41 -28.77
N SER A 468 -13.34 -5.92 -27.83
CA SER A 468 -13.38 -7.36 -27.51
C SER A 468 -13.88 -8.22 -28.66
N ILE A 469 -14.80 -7.72 -29.50
CA ILE A 469 -15.22 -8.44 -30.71
C ILE A 469 -14.12 -8.37 -31.76
N ARG A 470 -13.57 -7.17 -31.99
CA ARG A 470 -12.52 -6.97 -33.00
C ARG A 470 -11.27 -7.81 -32.74
N PHE A 471 -10.87 -7.95 -31.48
CA PHE A 471 -9.61 -8.57 -31.09
C PHE A 471 -9.75 -9.93 -30.41
N GLY A 472 -10.92 -10.25 -29.86
CA GLY A 472 -11.19 -11.52 -29.19
C GLY A 472 -11.98 -12.53 -30.05
N ALA A 473 -12.67 -12.07 -31.10
CA ALA A 473 -13.55 -12.93 -31.90
C ALA A 473 -13.09 -13.01 -33.37
N PRO A 474 -12.16 -13.93 -33.72
CA PRO A 474 -11.61 -14.01 -35.07
C PRO A 474 -12.65 -14.48 -36.12
N LYS A 475 -13.65 -15.27 -35.70
CA LYS A 475 -14.63 -15.90 -36.61
C LYS A 475 -16.01 -15.24 -36.58
N ILE A 476 -16.67 -15.21 -35.42
CA ILE A 476 -18.05 -14.71 -35.27
C ILE A 476 -17.98 -13.27 -34.76
N LYS A 477 -18.36 -12.30 -35.60
CA LYS A 477 -18.23 -10.86 -35.31
C LYS A 477 -19.56 -10.10 -35.16
N SER A 478 -20.69 -10.78 -35.28
CA SER A 478 -22.03 -10.18 -35.12
C SER A 478 -22.93 -11.02 -34.23
N ASN A 479 -23.88 -10.36 -33.58
CA ASN A 479 -24.85 -11.01 -32.69
C ASN A 479 -25.72 -12.01 -33.45
N ILE A 480 -26.11 -11.67 -34.69
CA ILE A 480 -26.92 -12.55 -35.53
C ILE A 480 -26.15 -13.80 -35.95
N ALA A 481 -24.86 -13.67 -36.27
CA ALA A 481 -24.02 -14.82 -36.60
C ALA A 481 -23.84 -15.74 -35.39
N LEU A 482 -23.69 -15.17 -34.18
CA LEU A 482 -23.64 -15.96 -32.94
C LEU A 482 -24.95 -16.72 -32.71
N LEU A 483 -26.11 -16.06 -32.87
CA LEU A 483 -27.41 -16.71 -32.71
C LEU A 483 -27.63 -17.84 -33.73
N ARG A 484 -27.22 -17.65 -34.99
CA ARG A 484 -27.27 -18.69 -36.02
C ARG A 484 -26.41 -19.88 -35.65
N ALA A 485 -25.14 -19.66 -35.30
CA ALA A 485 -24.22 -20.72 -34.89
C ALA A 485 -24.73 -21.50 -33.66
N VAL A 486 -25.31 -20.80 -32.67
CA VAL A 486 -25.91 -21.45 -31.49
C VAL A 486 -27.13 -22.30 -31.89
N ARG A 487 -28.01 -21.80 -32.76
CA ARG A 487 -29.19 -22.54 -33.24
C ARG A 487 -28.79 -23.76 -34.07
N GLU A 488 -27.82 -23.62 -34.97
CA GLU A 488 -27.30 -24.72 -35.78
C GLU A 488 -26.71 -25.85 -34.92
N THR A 489 -25.94 -25.48 -33.89
CA THR A 489 -25.34 -26.46 -32.96
C THR A 489 -26.33 -27.04 -31.96
N ASN A 490 -27.46 -26.35 -31.72
CA ASN A 490 -28.48 -26.76 -30.74
C ASN A 490 -29.91 -26.64 -31.31
N PRO A 491 -30.30 -27.48 -32.28
CA PRO A 491 -31.57 -27.34 -33.00
C PRO A 491 -32.80 -27.37 -32.10
N GLU A 492 -32.80 -28.28 -31.11
CA GLU A 492 -33.93 -28.51 -30.21
C GLU A 492 -33.92 -27.62 -28.96
N ALA A 493 -32.85 -26.86 -28.72
CA ALA A 493 -32.74 -26.04 -27.51
C ALA A 493 -33.63 -24.81 -27.59
N TYR A 494 -34.08 -24.35 -26.42
CA TYR A 494 -34.72 -23.04 -26.32
C TYR A 494 -33.64 -21.97 -26.19
N VAL A 495 -33.49 -21.14 -27.23
CA VAL A 495 -32.44 -20.11 -27.31
C VAL A 495 -33.04 -18.76 -26.94
N ILE A 496 -32.48 -18.11 -25.93
CA ILE A 496 -32.90 -16.80 -25.42
C ILE A 496 -31.83 -15.80 -25.80
N SER A 497 -32.23 -14.77 -26.55
CA SER A 497 -31.34 -13.64 -26.85
C SER A 497 -31.55 -12.53 -25.84
N LYS A 498 -30.48 -12.05 -25.21
CA LYS A 498 -30.49 -10.83 -24.40
C LYS A 498 -29.64 -9.77 -25.10
N PRO A 499 -30.23 -8.74 -25.74
CA PRO A 499 -29.43 -7.69 -26.39
C PRO A 499 -28.58 -6.91 -25.37
N HIS A 500 -27.46 -6.33 -25.83
CA HIS A 500 -26.59 -5.51 -25.00
C HIS A 500 -27.33 -4.24 -24.53
N HIS A 501 -27.09 -3.80 -23.29
CA HIS A 501 -27.78 -2.65 -22.70
C HIS A 501 -27.64 -1.38 -23.56
N ASP A 502 -26.43 -1.11 -24.08
CA ASP A 502 -26.17 0.06 -24.93
C ASP A 502 -26.87 0.01 -26.30
N ALA A 503 -27.07 -1.20 -26.86
CA ALA A 503 -27.78 -1.39 -28.13
C ALA A 503 -29.30 -1.15 -27.97
N VAL A 504 -29.85 -1.45 -26.78
CA VAL A 504 -31.26 -1.18 -26.46
C VAL A 504 -31.49 0.31 -26.13
N ALA A 505 -30.47 1.01 -25.63
CA ALA A 505 -30.54 2.42 -25.29
C ALA A 505 -30.38 3.37 -26.51
N GLY A 506 -30.15 2.85 -27.72
CA GLY A 506 -29.97 3.64 -28.94
C GLY A 506 -28.69 4.47 -28.97
N LEU A 507 -27.71 4.16 -28.12
CA LEU A 507 -26.46 4.91 -28.00
C LEU A 507 -25.41 4.49 -29.05
N ARG A 508 -25.58 3.32 -29.71
CA ARG A 508 -24.82 2.85 -30.88
C ARG A 508 -25.60 1.85 -31.71
#